data_AF-A0A3C1KSN5-F1
#
_entry.id   AF-A0A3C1KSN5-F1
#
_cell.length_a   1.000
_cell.length_b   1.000
_cell.length_c   1.000
_cell.angle_alpha   90.00
_cell.angle_beta   90.00
_cell.angle_gamma   90.00
#
_symmetry.space_group_name_H-M   'P 1'
#
loop_
_entity.id
_entity.type
_entity.pdbx_description
1 polymer ?
#
loop_
_entity_poly.entity_id
_entity_poly.type
_entity_poly.pdbx_seq_one_letter_code
_entity_poly.pdbx_strand_id
1 'polypeptide(L)'
;MTGNIGLITYLVAAVSFALLALLLVLQWRVRPLGTSLFLACTASALWSAIVGLGTLADYPPVQLIQVAELVRNIAWVYFLLQLLGLQTDGALLTLRGRDWRPLFYCGAALALVVVMAPMLAPLLGSVIGYEATLALWLAFALGTLLIVEQLYRNASTAERWSLKFLCFSLGAIAAWDFFMYSEALLFRRLDPDLWQARGLVNAVVTPALGIAFARYSSWRGKLQVSRQVVFHTVTLVGAGIYLLGMAAIGYFLKFMGGSWGTVLQLTFLVAAATLLFSLLFSGRLRALLRVQLSKHFFSYRYDYREEWLKFTGALASLSEDVAEGIIRTMAPLVESRAGLLWGGSEGQPLRLLAHWEMSIPE
;
A
#
# COMPACT_ATOMS: atom_id res chain seq x y z
N MET A 1 3.50 -29.28 -27.27
CA MET A 1 2.37 -28.75 -26.49
C MET A 1 2.92 -28.17 -25.20
N THR A 2 3.49 -26.98 -25.25
CA THR A 2 3.82 -26.22 -24.03
C THR A 2 2.49 -25.83 -23.39
N GLY A 3 2.24 -26.30 -22.17
CA GLY A 3 1.00 -25.97 -21.45
C GLY A 3 0.83 -24.45 -21.41
N ASN A 4 -0.38 -23.95 -21.65
CA ASN A 4 -0.68 -22.52 -21.60
C ASN A 4 -0.44 -22.03 -20.16
N ILE A 5 0.74 -21.45 -19.92
CA ILE A 5 1.20 -21.04 -18.58
C ILE A 5 0.23 -20.02 -18.01
N GLY A 6 -0.19 -19.03 -18.82
CA GLY A 6 -1.21 -18.06 -18.45
C GLY A 6 -2.51 -18.70 -17.97
N LEU A 7 -3.06 -19.67 -18.70
CA LEU A 7 -4.27 -20.37 -18.27
C LEU A 7 -4.11 -20.97 -16.87
N ILE A 8 -3.01 -21.67 -16.62
CA ILE A 8 -2.77 -22.36 -15.34
C ILE A 8 -2.62 -21.35 -14.21
N THR A 9 -1.77 -20.33 -14.37
CA THR A 9 -1.51 -19.35 -13.30
C THR A 9 -2.78 -18.59 -12.89
N TYR A 10 -3.59 -18.18 -13.87
CA TYR A 10 -4.83 -17.46 -13.63
C TYR A 10 -5.97 -18.34 -13.10
N LEU A 11 -6.08 -19.60 -13.52
CA LEU A 11 -7.06 -20.53 -12.94
C LEU A 11 -6.75 -20.85 -11.48
N VAL A 12 -5.48 -21.05 -11.13
CA VAL A 12 -5.07 -21.26 -9.73
C VAL A 12 -5.43 -20.05 -8.88
N ALA A 13 -5.21 -18.82 -9.40
CA ALA A 13 -5.62 -17.60 -8.72
C ALA A 13 -7.15 -17.50 -8.57
N ALA A 14 -7.90 -17.81 -9.62
CA ALA A 14 -9.37 -17.80 -9.61
C ALA A 14 -9.94 -18.75 -8.56
N VAL A 15 -9.44 -19.99 -8.52
CA VAL A 15 -9.84 -20.99 -7.52
C VAL A 15 -9.47 -20.53 -6.12
N SER A 16 -8.26 -20.00 -5.93
CA SER A 16 -7.80 -19.52 -4.61
C SER A 16 -8.70 -18.40 -4.06
N PHE A 17 -9.01 -17.39 -4.88
CA PHE A 17 -9.90 -16.30 -4.48
C PHE A 17 -11.35 -16.75 -4.33
N ALA A 18 -11.84 -17.70 -5.14
CA ALA A 18 -13.17 -18.27 -5.01
C ALA A 18 -13.32 -19.06 -3.70
N LEU A 19 -12.33 -19.88 -3.33
CA LEU A 19 -12.28 -20.57 -2.05
C LEU A 19 -12.26 -19.57 -0.89
N LEU A 20 -11.49 -18.49 -1.01
CA LEU A 20 -11.46 -17.44 0.00
C LEU A 20 -12.82 -16.74 0.16
N ALA A 21 -13.48 -16.40 -0.96
CA ALA A 21 -14.82 -15.84 -0.94
C ALA A 21 -15.85 -16.79 -0.31
N LEU A 22 -15.78 -18.09 -0.62
CA LEU A 22 -16.62 -19.11 -0.02
C LEU A 22 -16.40 -19.21 1.50
N LEU A 23 -15.15 -19.25 1.95
CA LEU A 23 -14.80 -19.26 3.37
C LEU A 23 -15.36 -18.04 4.11
N LEU A 24 -15.34 -16.86 3.50
CA LEU A 24 -15.89 -15.64 4.09
C LEU A 24 -17.42 -15.69 4.24
N VAL A 25 -18.12 -16.30 3.29
CA VAL A 25 -19.58 -16.53 3.39
C VAL A 25 -19.89 -17.52 4.50
N LEU A 26 -19.17 -18.65 4.54
CA LEU A 26 -19.38 -19.70 5.54
C LEU A 26 -19.05 -19.24 6.96
N GLN A 27 -18.02 -18.41 7.11
CA GLN A 27 -17.54 -18.01 8.43
C GLN A 27 -18.08 -16.67 8.93
N TRP A 28 -18.97 -15.96 8.20
CA TRP A 28 -19.69 -14.70 8.51
C TRP A 28 -19.23 -13.81 9.72
N ARG A 29 -17.93 -13.74 10.00
CA ARG A 29 -17.34 -13.17 11.23
C ARG A 29 -16.70 -11.79 11.00
N VAL A 30 -16.76 -11.27 9.78
CA VAL A 30 -16.02 -10.07 9.36
C VAL A 30 -16.92 -8.83 9.29
N ARG A 31 -18.02 -8.74 10.04
CA ARG A 31 -18.82 -7.50 10.05
C ARG A 31 -18.04 -6.36 10.71
N PRO A 32 -18.13 -5.12 10.20
CA PRO A 32 -18.91 -4.66 9.05
C PRO A 32 -18.20 -4.78 7.68
N LEU A 33 -16.91 -5.11 7.63
CA LEU A 33 -16.09 -5.13 6.39
C LEU A 33 -16.33 -6.36 5.49
N GLY A 34 -17.13 -7.32 5.92
CA GLY A 34 -17.28 -8.61 5.25
C GLY A 34 -17.90 -8.50 3.87
N THR A 35 -18.78 -7.52 3.64
CA THR A 35 -19.42 -7.31 2.33
C THR A 35 -18.44 -6.76 1.31
N SER A 36 -17.70 -5.69 1.64
CA SER A 36 -16.69 -5.11 0.75
C SER A 36 -15.57 -6.08 0.46
N LEU A 37 -15.17 -6.86 1.47
CA LEU A 37 -14.16 -7.89 1.31
C LEU A 37 -14.63 -9.05 0.41
N PHE A 38 -15.86 -9.53 0.61
CA PHE A 38 -16.45 -10.56 -0.24
C PHE A 38 -16.49 -10.08 -1.70
N LEU A 39 -16.97 -8.84 -1.93
CA LEU A 39 -16.99 -8.24 -3.26
C LEU A 39 -15.59 -8.19 -3.90
N ALA A 40 -14.56 -7.78 -3.15
CA ALA A 40 -13.18 -7.75 -3.63
C ALA A 40 -12.66 -9.14 -4.01
N CYS A 41 -12.92 -10.15 -3.18
CA CYS A 41 -12.51 -11.54 -3.46
C CYS A 41 -13.26 -12.10 -4.68
N THR A 42 -14.58 -11.88 -4.78
CA THR A 42 -15.35 -12.32 -5.95
C THR A 42 -14.92 -11.62 -7.23
N ALA A 43 -14.62 -10.32 -7.18
CA ALA A 43 -14.13 -9.57 -8.32
C ALA A 43 -12.74 -10.06 -8.76
N SER A 44 -11.84 -10.37 -7.82
CA SER A 44 -10.54 -10.99 -8.13
C SER A 44 -10.67 -12.38 -8.75
N ALA A 45 -11.62 -13.20 -8.27
CA ALA A 45 -11.87 -14.53 -8.82
C ALA A 45 -12.43 -14.45 -10.25
N LEU A 46 -13.43 -13.58 -10.47
CA LEU A 46 -14.02 -13.34 -11.79
C LEU A 46 -12.99 -12.79 -12.78
N TRP A 47 -12.23 -11.76 -12.38
CA TRP A 47 -11.15 -11.22 -13.21
C TRP A 47 -10.13 -12.30 -13.58
N SER A 48 -9.67 -13.09 -12.60
CA SER A 48 -8.70 -14.16 -12.86
C SER A 48 -9.26 -15.22 -13.81
N ALA A 49 -10.53 -15.61 -13.65
CA ALA A 49 -11.20 -16.54 -14.56
C ALA A 49 -11.35 -15.97 -15.98
N ILE A 50 -11.75 -14.70 -16.12
CA ILE A 50 -11.89 -14.02 -17.41
C ILE A 50 -10.55 -13.95 -18.14
N VAL A 51 -9.47 -13.58 -17.44
CA VAL A 51 -8.13 -13.53 -18.04
C VAL A 51 -7.65 -14.92 -18.42
N GLY A 52 -7.78 -15.91 -17.53
CA GLY A 52 -7.37 -17.29 -17.78
C GLY A 52 -8.10 -17.91 -18.98
N LEU A 53 -9.43 -17.87 -18.98
CA LEU A 53 -10.26 -18.39 -20.08
C LEU A 53 -10.07 -17.59 -21.37
N GLY A 54 -9.77 -16.29 -21.27
CA GLY A 54 -9.46 -15.44 -22.42
C GLY A 54 -8.22 -15.88 -23.19
N THR A 55 -7.30 -16.63 -22.56
CA THR A 55 -6.13 -17.21 -23.24
C THR A 55 -6.46 -18.39 -24.17
N LEU A 56 -7.68 -18.94 -24.08
CA LEU A 56 -8.15 -20.02 -24.95
C LEU A 56 -8.82 -19.51 -26.24
N ALA A 57 -9.22 -18.23 -26.27
CA ALA A 57 -9.86 -17.62 -27.42
C ALA A 57 -8.82 -17.16 -28.45
N ASP A 58 -9.11 -17.33 -29.74
CA ASP A 58 -8.26 -16.81 -30.84
C ASP A 58 -8.09 -15.27 -30.75
N TYR A 59 -9.13 -14.59 -30.26
CA TYR A 59 -9.13 -13.17 -29.96
C TYR A 59 -9.52 -12.95 -28.49
N PRO A 60 -8.57 -12.60 -27.62
CA PRO A 60 -8.87 -12.35 -26.21
C PRO A 60 -9.85 -11.17 -26.07
N PRO A 61 -10.88 -11.27 -25.22
CA PRO A 61 -11.84 -10.19 -25.01
C PRO A 61 -11.24 -9.08 -24.12
N VAL A 62 -10.35 -8.26 -24.71
CA VAL A 62 -9.55 -7.25 -24.00
C VAL A 62 -10.40 -6.28 -23.19
N GLN A 63 -11.53 -5.82 -23.74
CA GLN A 63 -12.40 -4.88 -23.01
C GLN A 63 -13.05 -5.52 -21.78
N LEU A 64 -13.48 -6.78 -21.89
CA LEU A 64 -14.02 -7.51 -20.74
C LEU A 64 -12.97 -7.70 -19.65
N ILE A 65 -11.72 -8.01 -20.04
CA ILE A 65 -10.58 -8.10 -19.12
C ILE A 65 -10.34 -6.76 -18.40
N GLN A 66 -10.31 -5.65 -19.13
CA GLN A 66 -10.08 -4.32 -18.57
C GLN A 66 -11.21 -3.89 -17.63
N VAL A 67 -12.47 -4.14 -17.99
CA VAL A 67 -13.62 -3.84 -17.11
C VAL A 67 -13.58 -4.71 -15.86
N ALA A 68 -13.28 -6.00 -15.98
CA ALA A 68 -13.14 -6.89 -14.83
C ALA A 68 -11.99 -6.44 -13.91
N GLU A 69 -10.88 -5.97 -14.49
CA GLU A 69 -9.75 -5.44 -13.75
C GLU A 69 -10.11 -4.14 -13.00
N LEU A 70 -10.87 -3.26 -13.64
CA LEU A 70 -11.37 -2.03 -13.02
C LEU A 70 -12.25 -2.35 -11.82
N VAL A 71 -13.21 -3.26 -11.98
CA VAL A 71 -14.10 -3.69 -10.89
C VAL A 71 -13.31 -4.28 -9.73
N ARG A 72 -12.31 -5.12 -10.02
CA ARG A 72 -11.39 -5.69 -9.01
C ARG A 72 -10.65 -4.60 -8.24
N ASN A 73 -10.05 -3.64 -8.94
CA ASN A 73 -9.25 -2.58 -8.32
C ASN A 73 -10.12 -1.63 -7.49
N ILE A 74 -11.30 -1.25 -8.00
CA ILE A 74 -12.30 -0.45 -7.27
C ILE A 74 -12.72 -1.17 -5.98
N ALA A 75 -12.99 -2.47 -6.03
CA ALA A 75 -13.40 -3.23 -4.86
C ALA A 75 -12.31 -3.30 -3.77
N TRP A 76 -11.05 -3.52 -4.14
CA TRP A 76 -9.93 -3.49 -3.18
C TRP A 76 -9.68 -2.11 -2.59
N VAL A 77 -9.68 -1.05 -3.41
CA VAL A 77 -9.53 0.32 -2.92
C VAL A 77 -10.67 0.69 -1.98
N TYR A 78 -11.92 0.34 -2.32
CA TYR A 78 -13.08 0.58 -1.47
C TYR A 78 -12.95 -0.11 -0.10
N PHE A 79 -12.58 -1.40 -0.10
CA PHE A 79 -12.32 -2.15 1.13
C PHE A 79 -11.22 -1.51 1.98
N LEU A 80 -10.11 -1.12 1.35
CA LEU A 80 -8.98 -0.49 2.05
C LEU A 80 -9.33 0.88 2.64
N LEU A 81 -10.13 1.69 1.94
CA LEU A 81 -10.61 2.97 2.45
C LEU A 81 -11.58 2.80 3.64
N GLN A 82 -12.45 1.79 3.60
CA GLN A 82 -13.30 1.46 4.75
C GLN A 82 -12.49 1.02 5.97
N LEU A 83 -11.47 0.19 5.76
CA LEU A 83 -10.56 -0.24 6.83
C LEU A 83 -9.77 0.94 7.40
N LEU A 84 -9.34 1.87 6.55
CA LEU A 84 -8.64 3.07 6.98
C LEU A 84 -9.57 3.97 7.79
N GLY A 85 -10.81 4.21 7.34
CA GLY A 85 -11.80 4.99 8.09
C GLY A 85 -12.10 4.41 9.47
N LEU A 86 -12.20 3.08 9.57
CA LEU A 86 -12.36 2.41 10.86
C LEU A 86 -11.18 2.67 11.81
N GLN A 87 -9.94 2.71 11.30
CA GLN A 87 -8.75 2.97 12.11
C GLN A 87 -8.63 4.43 12.53
N THR A 88 -9.00 5.37 11.65
CA THR A 88 -8.81 6.80 11.89
C THR A 88 -9.96 7.44 12.67
N ASP A 89 -11.19 7.10 12.33
CA ASP A 89 -12.40 7.80 12.79
C ASP A 89 -13.32 6.86 13.59
N GLY A 90 -13.07 5.54 13.58
CA GLY A 90 -14.01 4.54 14.09
C GLY A 90 -15.24 4.34 13.21
N ALA A 91 -15.29 4.97 12.03
CA ALA A 91 -16.42 4.95 11.10
C ALA A 91 -15.98 4.52 9.70
N LEU A 92 -16.82 3.73 9.02
CA LEU A 92 -16.46 3.12 7.73
C LEU A 92 -16.32 4.12 6.58
N LEU A 93 -17.05 5.23 6.65
CA LEU A 93 -17.32 6.10 5.51
C LEU A 93 -16.65 7.47 5.62
N THR A 94 -16.04 7.75 6.77
CA THR A 94 -15.33 9.01 7.03
C THR A 94 -13.84 8.76 7.11
N LEU A 95 -13.07 9.71 6.60
CA LEU A 95 -11.63 9.80 6.80
C LEU A 95 -11.34 11.20 7.30
N ARG A 96 -10.81 11.32 8.51
CA ARG A 96 -10.54 12.60 9.18
C ARG A 96 -11.79 13.48 9.26
N GLY A 97 -12.95 12.87 9.55
CA GLY A 97 -14.24 13.56 9.69
C GLY A 97 -14.91 13.96 8.37
N ARG A 98 -14.35 13.56 7.21
CA ARG A 98 -14.89 13.86 5.88
C ARG A 98 -15.36 12.58 5.19
N ASP A 99 -16.58 12.62 4.63
CA ASP A 99 -17.09 11.55 3.76
C ASP A 99 -16.24 11.40 2.49
N TRP A 100 -15.60 10.24 2.30
CA TRP A 100 -14.72 9.98 1.15
C TRP A 100 -15.46 9.43 -0.08
N ARG A 101 -16.70 8.95 0.09
CA ARG A 101 -17.57 8.38 -0.95
C ARG A 101 -17.69 9.22 -2.23
N PRO A 102 -17.98 10.54 -2.19
CA PRO A 102 -18.14 11.31 -3.43
C PRO A 102 -16.85 11.34 -4.26
N LEU A 103 -15.70 11.52 -3.61
CA LEU A 103 -14.40 11.49 -4.29
C LEU A 103 -14.12 10.12 -4.91
N PHE A 104 -14.44 9.04 -4.20
CA PHE A 104 -14.29 7.69 -4.70
C PHE A 104 -15.17 7.41 -5.92
N TYR A 105 -16.47 7.76 -5.87
CA TYR A 105 -17.37 7.53 -7.00
C TYR A 105 -17.03 8.39 -8.21
N CYS A 106 -16.60 9.65 -8.01
CA CYS A 106 -16.09 10.49 -9.09
C CYS A 106 -14.84 9.88 -9.74
N GLY A 107 -13.89 9.39 -8.93
CA GLY A 107 -12.69 8.72 -9.43
C GLY A 107 -13.00 7.42 -10.18
N ALA A 108 -13.93 6.61 -9.66
CA ALA A 108 -14.39 5.38 -10.30
C ALA A 108 -15.10 5.65 -11.64
N ALA A 109 -15.93 6.69 -11.71
CA ALA A 109 -16.60 7.10 -12.95
C ALA A 109 -15.58 7.60 -13.99
N LEU A 110 -14.59 8.39 -13.59
CA LEU A 110 -13.52 8.83 -14.48
C LEU A 110 -12.70 7.64 -15.01
N ALA A 111 -12.35 6.70 -14.12
CA ALA A 111 -11.64 5.47 -14.50
C ALA A 111 -12.43 4.64 -15.51
N LEU A 112 -13.75 4.52 -15.32
CA LEU A 112 -14.64 3.84 -16.27
C LEU A 112 -14.64 4.53 -17.64
N VAL A 113 -14.72 5.86 -17.67
CA VAL A 113 -14.65 6.62 -18.92
C VAL A 113 -13.33 6.35 -19.66
N VAL A 114 -12.19 6.38 -18.95
CA VAL A 114 -10.88 6.10 -19.55
C VAL A 114 -10.80 4.68 -20.11
N VAL A 115 -11.31 3.68 -19.38
CA VAL A 115 -11.32 2.27 -19.82
C VAL A 115 -12.25 2.05 -21.02
N MET A 116 -13.37 2.77 -21.09
CA MET A 116 -14.35 2.62 -22.18
C MET A 116 -14.03 3.47 -23.42
N ALA A 117 -13.19 4.50 -23.27
CA ALA A 117 -12.85 5.42 -24.36
C ALA A 117 -12.34 4.74 -25.66
N PRO A 118 -11.49 3.69 -25.60
CA PRO A 118 -11.05 2.97 -26.80
C PRO A 118 -12.19 2.30 -27.59
N MET A 119 -13.31 1.94 -26.95
CA MET A 119 -14.47 1.39 -27.68
C MET A 119 -15.23 2.45 -28.46
N LEU A 120 -15.22 3.70 -27.98
CA LEU A 120 -15.90 4.83 -28.60
C LEU A 120 -15.02 5.53 -29.64
N ALA A 121 -13.73 5.21 -29.68
CA ALA A 121 -12.74 5.77 -30.59
C ALA A 121 -13.13 5.75 -32.08
N PRO A 122 -13.68 4.65 -32.65
CA PRO A 122 -14.09 4.64 -34.06
C PRO A 122 -15.27 5.58 -34.36
N LEU A 123 -16.06 5.91 -33.33
CA LEU A 123 -17.28 6.70 -33.47
C LEU A 123 -17.03 8.20 -33.24
N LEU A 124 -16.15 8.53 -32.28
CA LEU A 124 -15.93 9.90 -31.80
C LEU A 124 -14.57 10.50 -32.22
N GLY A 125 -13.68 9.69 -32.79
CA GLY A 125 -12.26 10.02 -32.94
C GLY A 125 -11.56 9.96 -31.58
N SER A 126 -10.60 9.05 -31.40
CA SER A 126 -9.97 8.88 -30.08
C SER A 126 -9.15 10.11 -29.68
N VAL A 127 -9.46 10.67 -28.51
CA VAL A 127 -8.58 11.62 -27.80
C VAL A 127 -7.74 10.90 -26.73
N ILE A 128 -8.17 9.73 -26.26
CA ILE A 128 -7.55 8.98 -25.15
C ILE A 128 -6.82 7.75 -25.70
N GLY A 129 -5.49 7.75 -25.61
CA GLY A 129 -4.63 6.67 -26.10
C GLY A 129 -4.39 5.54 -25.09
N TYR A 130 -3.78 4.45 -25.58
CA TYR A 130 -3.35 3.29 -24.77
C TYR A 130 -2.49 3.69 -23.55
N GLU A 131 -1.65 4.72 -23.69
CA GLU A 131 -0.82 5.27 -22.62
C GLU A 131 -1.64 5.77 -21.42
N ALA A 132 -2.81 6.38 -21.66
CA ALA A 132 -3.69 6.87 -20.60
C ALA A 132 -4.30 5.70 -19.79
N THR A 133 -4.57 4.57 -20.45
CA THR A 133 -5.03 3.35 -19.78
C THR A 133 -3.93 2.75 -18.91
N LEU A 134 -2.69 2.70 -19.41
CA LEU A 134 -1.53 2.26 -18.61
C LEU A 134 -1.27 3.19 -17.41
N ALA A 135 -1.36 4.50 -17.61
CA ALA A 135 -1.22 5.49 -16.54
C ALA A 135 -2.32 5.33 -15.47
N LEU A 136 -3.56 5.02 -15.87
CA LEU A 136 -4.65 4.71 -14.95
C LEU A 136 -4.33 3.48 -14.09
N TRP A 137 -3.86 2.39 -14.70
CA TRP A 137 -3.50 1.18 -13.96
C TRP A 137 -2.34 1.42 -12.99
N LEU A 138 -1.33 2.16 -13.43
CA LEU A 138 -0.22 2.60 -12.58
C LEU A 138 -0.71 3.44 -11.39
N ALA A 139 -1.68 4.34 -11.62
CA ALA A 139 -2.30 5.15 -10.58
C ALA A 139 -3.09 4.31 -9.56
N PHE A 140 -3.83 3.29 -10.00
CA PHE A 140 -4.49 2.34 -9.10
C PHE A 140 -3.49 1.56 -8.25
N ALA A 141 -2.41 1.06 -8.86
CA ALA A 141 -1.36 0.33 -8.16
C ALA A 141 -0.68 1.22 -7.10
N LEU A 142 -0.29 2.44 -7.48
CA LEU A 142 0.31 3.42 -6.57
C LEU A 142 -0.66 3.84 -5.45
N GLY A 143 -1.92 4.13 -5.78
CA GLY A 143 -2.95 4.47 -4.82
C GLY A 143 -3.19 3.36 -3.79
N THR A 144 -3.22 2.11 -4.26
CA THR A 144 -3.34 0.95 -3.39
C THR A 144 -2.15 0.83 -2.45
N LEU A 145 -0.91 0.95 -2.94
CA LEU A 145 0.29 0.95 -2.11
C LEU A 145 0.28 2.09 -1.07
N LEU A 146 -0.17 3.28 -1.45
CA LEU A 146 -0.28 4.42 -0.53
C LEU A 146 -1.28 4.16 0.60
N ILE A 147 -2.45 3.60 0.29
CA ILE A 147 -3.44 3.24 1.32
C ILE A 147 -2.90 2.13 2.22
N VAL A 148 -2.24 1.11 1.65
CA VAL A 148 -1.57 0.04 2.41
C VAL A 148 -0.51 0.62 3.36
N GLU A 149 0.28 1.59 2.92
CA GLU A 149 1.24 2.29 3.76
C GLU A 149 0.53 3.04 4.91
N GLN A 150 -0.52 3.80 4.61
CA GLN A 150 -1.26 4.54 5.64
C GLN A 150 -1.83 3.58 6.68
N LEU A 151 -2.42 2.47 6.26
CA LEU A 151 -2.97 1.44 7.15
C LEU A 151 -1.89 0.83 8.06
N TYR A 152 -0.75 0.45 7.49
CA TYR A 152 0.28 -0.22 8.27
C TYR A 152 0.97 0.73 9.26
N ARG A 153 1.20 1.98 8.87
CA ARG A 153 1.94 2.93 9.69
C ARG A 153 1.10 3.55 10.80
N ASN A 154 -0.17 3.84 10.53
CA ASN A 154 -1.08 4.40 11.52
C ASN A 154 -1.62 3.35 12.51
N ALA A 155 -1.39 2.06 12.23
CA ALA A 155 -1.72 0.98 13.16
C ALA A 155 -0.80 0.96 14.40
N SER A 156 -1.40 0.73 15.56
CA SER A 156 -0.73 0.43 16.83
C SER A 156 0.06 -0.88 16.78
N THR A 157 0.95 -1.09 17.74
CA THR A 157 1.79 -2.31 17.81
C THR A 157 0.98 -3.60 17.83
N ALA A 158 -0.18 -3.61 18.51
CA ALA A 158 -1.08 -4.75 18.56
C ALA A 158 -1.80 -5.01 17.21
N GLU A 159 -2.20 -3.94 16.51
CA GLU A 159 -2.86 -4.03 15.21
C GLU A 159 -1.91 -4.48 14.11
N ARG A 160 -0.66 -4.01 14.12
CA ARG A 160 0.37 -4.34 13.11
C ARG A 160 0.59 -5.84 12.96
N TRP A 161 0.55 -6.61 14.06
CA TRP A 161 0.73 -8.06 13.97
C TRP A 161 -0.40 -8.77 13.22
N SER A 162 -1.60 -8.20 13.25
CA SER A 162 -2.79 -8.72 12.55
C SER A 162 -2.83 -8.21 11.10
N LEU A 163 -2.52 -6.93 10.90
CA LEU A 163 -2.52 -6.26 9.59
C LEU A 163 -1.39 -6.71 8.67
N LYS A 164 -0.26 -7.17 9.20
CA LYS A 164 0.94 -7.46 8.38
C LYS A 164 0.65 -8.38 7.21
N PHE A 165 -0.20 -9.40 7.38
CA PHE A 165 -0.54 -10.34 6.31
C PHE A 165 -1.43 -9.71 5.24
N LEU A 166 -2.37 -8.84 5.64
CA LEU A 166 -3.21 -8.09 4.72
C LEU A 166 -2.37 -7.10 3.90
N CYS A 167 -1.58 -6.28 4.59
CA CYS A 167 -0.70 -5.29 3.99
C CYS A 167 0.36 -5.94 3.10
N PHE A 168 0.93 -7.07 3.52
CA PHE A 168 1.90 -7.82 2.71
C PHE A 168 1.25 -8.33 1.42
N SER A 169 0.08 -8.94 1.52
CA SER A 169 -0.57 -9.55 0.36
C SER A 169 -1.05 -8.50 -0.65
N LEU A 170 -1.79 -7.48 -0.20
CA LEU A 170 -2.27 -6.41 -1.09
C LEU A 170 -1.14 -5.50 -1.55
N GLY A 171 -0.14 -5.27 -0.71
CA GLY A 171 1.09 -4.58 -1.08
C GLY A 171 1.87 -5.33 -2.15
N ALA A 172 1.98 -6.66 -2.07
CA ALA A 172 2.65 -7.47 -3.08
C ALA A 172 1.91 -7.45 -4.44
N ILE A 173 0.58 -7.57 -4.44
CA ILE A 173 -0.23 -7.45 -5.67
C ILE A 173 -0.03 -6.06 -6.28
N ALA A 174 -0.17 -5.01 -5.48
CA ALA A 174 -0.06 -3.64 -5.97
C ALA A 174 1.38 -3.29 -6.40
N ALA A 175 2.41 -3.84 -5.74
CA ALA A 175 3.80 -3.65 -6.14
C ALA A 175 4.11 -4.36 -7.47
N TRP A 176 3.58 -5.57 -7.67
CA TRP A 176 3.69 -6.28 -8.94
C TRP A 176 2.99 -5.51 -10.07
N ASP A 177 1.76 -5.06 -9.84
CA ASP A 177 1.00 -4.27 -10.80
C ASP A 177 1.72 -2.96 -11.11
N PHE A 178 2.24 -2.26 -10.11
CA PHE A 178 3.03 -1.04 -10.28
C PHE A 178 4.28 -1.30 -11.14
N PHE A 179 5.02 -2.36 -10.84
CA PHE A 179 6.18 -2.77 -11.63
C PHE A 179 5.81 -3.04 -13.09
N MET A 180 4.86 -3.95 -13.32
CA MET A 180 4.43 -4.37 -14.64
C MET A 180 3.91 -3.19 -15.48
N TYR A 181 3.05 -2.34 -14.91
CA TYR A 181 2.51 -1.19 -15.65
C TYR A 181 3.52 -0.06 -15.86
N SER A 182 4.50 0.10 -14.98
CA SER A 182 5.58 1.07 -15.18
C SER A 182 6.51 0.65 -16.33
N GLU A 183 6.83 -0.64 -16.43
CA GLU A 183 7.58 -1.22 -17.55
C GLU A 183 6.78 -1.07 -18.85
N ALA A 184 5.49 -1.43 -18.80
CA ALA A 184 4.62 -1.33 -19.96
C ALA A 184 4.45 0.10 -20.47
N LEU A 185 4.41 1.08 -19.57
CA LEU A 185 4.35 2.50 -19.93
C LEU A 185 5.66 2.97 -20.56
N LEU A 186 6.81 2.51 -20.05
CA LEU A 186 8.13 2.88 -20.58
C LEU A 186 8.38 2.31 -21.98
N PHE A 187 8.02 1.05 -22.22
CA PHE A 187 8.22 0.38 -23.51
C PHE A 187 7.00 0.42 -24.43
N ARG A 188 5.91 1.05 -23.99
CA ARG A 188 4.62 1.16 -24.71
C ARG A 188 4.04 -0.19 -25.12
N ARG A 189 4.41 -1.26 -24.43
CA ARG A 189 3.98 -2.63 -24.71
C ARG A 189 3.89 -3.38 -23.39
N LEU A 190 2.88 -4.23 -23.25
CA LEU A 190 2.78 -5.09 -22.09
C LEU A 190 3.63 -6.34 -22.32
N ASP A 191 4.56 -6.64 -21.42
CA ASP A 191 5.33 -7.88 -21.48
C ASP A 191 4.42 -9.10 -21.19
N PRO A 192 4.30 -10.06 -22.13
CA PRO A 192 3.45 -11.24 -21.96
C PRO A 192 3.87 -12.15 -20.80
N ASP A 193 5.16 -12.21 -20.47
CA ASP A 193 5.68 -13.07 -19.40
C ASP A 193 5.34 -12.46 -18.04
N LEU A 194 5.50 -11.15 -17.89
CA LEU A 194 5.07 -10.43 -16.68
C LEU A 194 3.55 -10.52 -16.47
N TRP A 195 2.78 -10.43 -17.56
CA TRP A 195 1.34 -10.61 -17.52
C TRP A 195 0.97 -12.02 -17.06
N GLN A 196 1.56 -13.07 -17.63
CA GLN A 196 1.28 -14.47 -17.25
C GLN A 196 1.69 -14.78 -15.80
N ALA A 197 2.82 -14.24 -15.33
CA ALA A 197 3.29 -14.43 -13.96
C ALA A 197 2.38 -13.74 -12.92
N ARG A 198 1.62 -12.70 -13.31
CA ARG A 198 0.69 -11.97 -12.43
C ARG A 198 -0.35 -12.88 -11.77
N GLY A 199 -0.84 -13.90 -12.49
CA GLY A 199 -1.74 -14.91 -11.94
C GLY A 199 -1.11 -15.68 -10.78
N LEU A 200 0.15 -16.09 -10.93
CA LEU A 200 0.88 -16.83 -9.89
C LEU A 200 1.11 -15.97 -8.65
N VAL A 201 1.47 -14.69 -8.82
CA VAL A 201 1.63 -13.75 -7.71
C VAL A 201 0.34 -13.65 -6.89
N ASN A 202 -0.80 -13.50 -7.58
CA ASN A 202 -2.12 -13.45 -6.94
C ASN A 202 -2.46 -14.76 -6.20
N ALA A 203 -2.16 -15.92 -6.80
CA ALA A 203 -2.35 -17.22 -6.16
C ALA A 203 -1.52 -17.37 -4.87
N VAL A 204 -0.22 -17.02 -4.92
CA VAL A 204 0.72 -17.20 -3.80
C VAL A 204 0.36 -16.33 -2.59
N VAL A 205 -0.15 -15.12 -2.80
CA VAL A 205 -0.52 -14.21 -1.71
C VAL A 205 -1.91 -14.50 -1.12
N THR A 206 -2.78 -15.21 -1.85
CA THR A 206 -4.16 -15.48 -1.42
C THR A 206 -4.24 -16.23 -0.09
N PRO A 207 -3.42 -17.27 0.19
CA PRO A 207 -3.39 -17.90 1.52
C PRO A 207 -3.06 -16.92 2.66
N ALA A 208 -2.14 -15.97 2.43
CA ALA A 208 -1.80 -14.95 3.41
C ALA A 208 -2.96 -13.98 3.66
N LEU A 209 -3.75 -13.63 2.63
CA LEU A 209 -5.04 -12.93 2.80
C LEU A 209 -6.01 -13.73 3.66
N GLY A 210 -6.14 -15.04 3.41
CA GLY A 210 -6.97 -15.93 4.22
C GLY A 210 -6.59 -15.92 5.71
N ILE A 211 -5.28 -15.98 6.02
CA ILE A 211 -4.79 -15.87 7.39
C ILE A 211 -5.12 -14.49 8.00
N ALA A 212 -4.99 -13.42 7.23
CA ALA A 212 -5.33 -12.07 7.68
C ALA A 212 -6.82 -11.97 8.07
N PHE A 213 -7.71 -12.56 7.27
CA PHE A 213 -9.15 -12.51 7.52
C PHE A 213 -9.62 -13.48 8.60
N ALA A 214 -8.99 -14.64 8.75
CA ALA A 214 -9.25 -15.53 9.88
C ALA A 214 -8.92 -14.84 11.22
N ARG A 215 -7.89 -13.99 11.23
CA ARG A 215 -7.51 -13.16 12.39
C ARG A 215 -8.40 -11.92 12.55
N TYR A 216 -9.45 -11.77 11.74
CA TYR A 216 -10.31 -10.59 11.79
C TYR A 216 -11.13 -10.49 13.10
N SER A 217 -11.39 -11.57 13.80
CA SER A 217 -12.14 -11.46 15.07
C SER A 217 -11.28 -10.84 16.19
N SER A 218 -9.96 -11.07 16.18
CA SER A 218 -9.08 -10.73 17.31
C SER A 218 -8.67 -9.26 17.41
N TRP A 219 -8.68 -8.52 16.29
CA TRP A 219 -8.38 -7.07 16.27
C TRP A 219 -9.62 -6.17 16.45
N ARG A 220 -10.86 -6.65 16.29
CA ARG A 220 -12.06 -5.78 16.28
C ARG A 220 -12.32 -5.15 17.65
N GLY A 221 -12.01 -5.88 18.72
CA GLY A 221 -12.05 -5.34 20.09
C GLY A 221 -10.83 -4.50 20.48
N LYS A 222 -9.83 -4.39 19.59
CA LYS A 222 -8.55 -3.69 19.84
C LYS A 222 -8.27 -2.54 18.87
N LEU A 223 -9.17 -2.27 17.92
CA LEU A 223 -9.14 -1.09 17.05
C LEU A 223 -9.43 0.15 17.90
N GLN A 224 -8.41 0.60 18.62
CA GLN A 224 -8.45 1.89 19.30
C GLN A 224 -8.28 2.96 18.24
N VAL A 225 -9.23 3.91 18.20
CA VAL A 225 -9.15 5.07 17.31
C VAL A 225 -7.82 5.78 17.56
N SER A 226 -6.91 5.70 16.58
CA SER A 226 -5.61 6.36 16.68
C SER A 226 -5.85 7.87 16.59
N ARG A 227 -5.63 8.59 17.69
CA ARG A 227 -5.94 10.02 17.80
C ARG A 227 -4.98 10.93 17.00
N GLN A 228 -3.99 10.36 16.30
CA GLN A 228 -3.07 11.13 15.48
C GLN A 228 -2.64 10.35 14.23
N VAL A 229 -3.33 10.61 13.11
CA VAL A 229 -3.08 9.98 11.81
C VAL A 229 -2.09 10.82 11.03
N VAL A 230 -0.85 10.36 10.91
CA VAL A 230 0.19 11.03 10.12
C VAL A 230 0.11 10.56 8.67
N PHE A 231 0.14 11.52 7.74
CA PHE A 231 0.22 11.17 6.33
C PHE A 231 1.66 10.78 5.99
N HIS A 232 1.87 9.54 5.57
CA HIS A 232 3.19 9.02 5.24
C HIS A 232 3.41 8.97 3.74
N THR A 233 4.58 9.42 3.28
CA THR A 233 4.91 9.60 1.86
C THR A 233 6.01 8.67 1.36
N VAL A 234 6.38 7.63 2.11
CA VAL A 234 7.55 6.79 1.77
C VAL A 234 7.31 6.02 0.47
N THR A 235 6.10 5.51 0.25
CA THR A 235 5.73 4.86 -1.00
C THR A 235 5.81 5.84 -2.17
N LEU A 236 5.38 7.09 -1.99
CA LEU A 236 5.41 8.09 -3.06
C LEU A 236 6.84 8.43 -3.45
N VAL A 237 7.72 8.64 -2.46
CA VAL A 237 9.15 8.89 -2.69
C VAL A 237 9.81 7.67 -3.32
N GLY A 238 9.55 6.46 -2.80
CA GLY A 238 10.10 5.22 -3.34
C GLY A 238 9.65 4.96 -4.79
N ALA A 239 8.37 5.16 -5.09
CA ALA A 239 7.81 5.07 -6.43
C ALA A 239 8.44 6.10 -7.38
N GLY A 240 8.62 7.35 -6.92
CA GLY A 240 9.28 8.39 -7.71
C GLY A 240 10.74 8.04 -8.03
N ILE A 241 11.52 7.60 -7.05
CA ILE A 241 12.90 7.15 -7.25
C ILE A 241 12.94 5.97 -8.24
N TYR A 242 12.04 5.01 -8.06
CA TYR A 242 11.94 3.85 -8.96
C TYR A 242 11.64 4.27 -10.39
N LEU A 243 10.65 5.13 -10.62
CA LEU A 243 10.27 5.58 -11.96
C LEU A 243 11.39 6.41 -12.61
N LEU A 244 12.07 7.26 -11.85
CA LEU A 244 13.24 8.01 -12.35
C LEU A 244 14.39 7.07 -12.74
N GLY A 245 14.67 6.05 -11.92
CA GLY A 245 15.70 5.06 -12.24
C GLY A 245 15.33 4.21 -13.46
N MET A 246 14.07 3.78 -13.58
CA MET A 246 13.58 3.08 -14.77
C MET A 246 13.65 3.95 -16.01
N ALA A 247 13.28 5.23 -15.93
CA ALA A 247 13.39 6.17 -17.04
C ALA A 247 14.86 6.37 -17.46
N ALA A 248 15.79 6.51 -16.50
CA ALA A 248 17.22 6.61 -16.77
C ALA A 248 17.77 5.35 -17.44
N ILE A 249 17.38 4.16 -16.97
CA ILE A 249 17.76 2.88 -17.59
C ILE A 249 17.19 2.79 -19.01
N GLY A 250 15.90 3.10 -19.20
CA GLY A 250 15.26 3.10 -20.52
C GLY A 250 15.97 4.04 -21.50
N TYR A 251 16.36 5.23 -21.05
CA TYR A 251 17.15 6.18 -21.83
C TYR A 251 18.52 5.61 -22.19
N PHE A 252 19.23 5.02 -21.22
CA PHE A 252 20.56 4.46 -21.42
C PHE A 252 20.55 3.24 -22.35
N LEU A 253 19.52 2.40 -22.27
CA LEU A 253 19.34 1.25 -23.16
C LEU A 253 19.08 1.67 -24.61
N LYS A 254 18.31 2.75 -24.81
CA LYS A 254 18.13 3.35 -26.14
C LYS A 254 19.45 3.87 -26.72
N PHE A 255 20.36 4.35 -25.86
CA PHE A 255 21.67 4.85 -26.27
C PHE A 255 22.69 3.74 -26.58
N MET A 256 22.66 2.61 -25.85
CA MET A 256 23.68 1.54 -25.96
C MET A 256 23.34 0.40 -26.94
N GLY A 257 22.20 0.42 -27.64
CA GLY A 257 21.97 -0.47 -28.78
C GLY A 257 21.59 -1.93 -28.46
N GLY A 258 21.06 -2.21 -27.26
CA GLY A 258 20.20 -3.38 -27.02
C GLY A 258 20.86 -4.77 -26.90
N SER A 259 21.23 -5.16 -25.68
CA SER A 259 21.38 -6.56 -25.25
C SER A 259 21.42 -6.72 -23.72
N TRP A 260 21.80 -5.65 -23.00
CA TRP A 260 21.86 -5.60 -21.53
C TRP A 260 20.53 -5.25 -20.84
N GLY A 261 19.46 -5.02 -21.61
CA GLY A 261 18.19 -4.45 -21.13
C GLY A 261 17.53 -5.25 -20.02
N THR A 262 17.32 -6.53 -20.26
CA THR A 262 16.62 -7.42 -19.32
C THR A 262 17.41 -7.61 -18.03
N VAL A 263 18.74 -7.76 -18.10
CA VAL A 263 19.59 -7.95 -16.90
C VAL A 263 19.63 -6.70 -16.02
N LEU A 264 19.78 -5.52 -16.62
CA LEU A 264 19.77 -4.25 -15.89
C LEU A 264 18.39 -3.95 -15.28
N GLN A 265 17.30 -4.24 -16.01
CA GLN A 265 15.94 -4.10 -15.50
C GLN A 265 15.66 -5.01 -14.31
N LEU A 266 16.00 -6.30 -14.41
CA LEU A 266 15.80 -7.27 -13.33
C LEU A 266 16.65 -6.90 -12.10
N THR A 267 17.92 -6.50 -12.31
CA THR A 267 18.80 -6.11 -11.21
C THR A 267 18.27 -4.85 -10.51
N PHE A 268 17.84 -3.85 -11.28
CA PHE A 268 17.26 -2.63 -10.74
C PHE A 268 15.93 -2.90 -10.04
N LEU A 269 15.08 -3.77 -10.59
CA LEU A 269 13.83 -4.19 -9.96
C LEU A 269 14.10 -4.82 -8.60
N VAL A 270 15.00 -5.79 -8.53
CA VAL A 270 15.36 -6.45 -7.27
C VAL A 270 15.93 -5.43 -6.29
N ALA A 271 16.80 -4.52 -6.74
CA ALA A 271 17.35 -3.47 -5.88
C ALA A 271 16.27 -2.51 -5.36
N ALA A 272 15.34 -2.07 -6.22
CA ALA A 272 14.27 -1.16 -5.85
C ALA A 272 13.20 -1.81 -4.96
N ALA A 273 12.81 -3.05 -5.26
CA ALA A 273 11.93 -3.84 -4.40
C ALA A 273 12.57 -4.08 -3.03
N THR A 274 13.88 -4.37 -3.00
CA THR A 274 14.65 -4.54 -1.76
C THR A 274 14.76 -3.22 -0.99
N LEU A 275 15.00 -2.10 -1.66
CA LEU A 275 15.03 -0.77 -1.06
C LEU A 275 13.65 -0.39 -0.49
N LEU A 276 12.58 -0.60 -1.26
CA LEU A 276 11.21 -0.33 -0.86
C LEU A 276 10.82 -1.19 0.35
N PHE A 277 11.10 -2.49 0.29
CA PHE A 277 10.89 -3.40 1.41
C PHE A 277 11.69 -2.94 2.64
N SER A 278 12.97 -2.62 2.47
CA SER A 278 13.82 -2.09 3.55
C SER A 278 13.26 -0.79 4.13
N LEU A 279 12.71 0.11 3.31
CA LEU A 279 12.09 1.36 3.73
C LEU A 279 10.75 1.16 4.47
N LEU A 280 9.94 0.19 4.03
CA LEU A 280 8.67 -0.15 4.67
C LEU A 280 8.91 -0.75 6.07
N PHE A 281 9.92 -1.60 6.23
CA PHE A 281 10.13 -2.35 7.46
C PHE A 281 11.24 -1.78 8.40
N SER A 282 12.21 -1.03 7.90
CA SER A 282 13.32 -0.46 8.70
C SER A 282 13.07 1.00 9.11
N GLY A 283 13.03 1.26 10.42
CA GLY A 283 12.96 2.62 10.96
C GLY A 283 14.25 3.43 10.74
N ARG A 284 15.42 2.79 10.86
CA ARG A 284 16.73 3.44 10.80
C ARG A 284 17.04 4.02 9.42
N LEU A 285 16.83 3.22 8.36
CA LEU A 285 17.04 3.65 6.97
C LEU A 285 16.13 4.83 6.60
N ARG A 286 14.90 4.85 7.12
CA ARG A 286 13.97 5.96 6.92
C ARG A 286 14.42 7.24 7.61
N ALA A 287 14.87 7.15 8.86
CA ALA A 287 15.35 8.32 9.59
C ALA A 287 16.52 8.97 8.84
N LEU A 288 17.46 8.16 8.33
CA LEU A 288 18.57 8.62 7.51
C LEU A 288 18.11 9.28 6.21
N LEU A 289 17.23 8.62 5.44
CA LEU A 289 16.72 9.15 4.17
C LEU A 289 15.86 10.40 4.36
N ARG A 290 15.03 10.46 5.41
CA ARG A 290 14.24 11.65 5.76
C ARG A 290 15.17 12.82 6.05
N VAL A 291 16.20 12.62 6.86
CA VAL A 291 17.19 13.66 7.17
C VAL A 291 17.91 14.11 5.89
N GLN A 292 18.31 13.19 5.02
CA GLN A 292 18.99 13.56 3.77
C GLN A 292 18.08 14.30 2.78
N LEU A 293 16.84 13.84 2.57
CA LEU A 293 15.87 14.52 1.71
C LEU A 293 15.44 15.87 2.29
N SER A 294 15.20 15.94 3.60
CA SER A 294 14.83 17.19 4.26
C SER A 294 15.95 18.22 4.21
N LYS A 295 17.21 17.80 4.23
CA LYS A 295 18.37 18.70 4.10
C LYS A 295 18.50 19.31 2.70
N HIS A 296 18.06 18.61 1.66
CA HIS A 296 18.34 19.01 0.27
C HIS A 296 17.11 19.46 -0.55
N PHE A 297 15.90 19.03 -0.18
CA PHE A 297 14.68 19.26 -0.99
C PHE A 297 13.55 19.99 -0.28
N PHE A 298 13.53 20.04 1.06
CA PHE A 298 12.47 20.73 1.80
C PHE A 298 13.04 21.92 2.59
N SER A 299 12.87 23.12 2.03
CA SER A 299 12.83 24.32 2.86
C SER A 299 11.59 24.21 3.76
N TYR A 300 11.81 24.12 5.07
CA TYR A 300 10.79 23.85 6.08
C TYR A 300 9.58 24.78 5.94
N ARG A 301 8.42 24.22 5.61
CA ARG A 301 7.10 24.78 5.94
C ARG A 301 6.35 23.78 6.83
N TYR A 302 7.01 23.34 7.90
CA TYR A 302 6.34 22.74 9.04
C TYR A 302 5.97 23.88 9.96
N ASP A 303 4.69 23.99 10.34
CA ASP A 303 4.25 24.97 11.31
C ASP A 303 4.75 24.56 12.70
N TYR A 304 6.04 24.83 12.96
CA TYR A 304 6.72 24.54 14.23
C TYR A 304 5.91 25.06 15.42
N ARG A 305 5.14 26.13 15.21
CA ARG A 305 4.27 26.73 16.21
C ARG A 305 3.17 25.77 16.67
N GLU A 306 2.51 25.06 15.75
CA GLU A 306 1.44 24.12 16.12
C GLU A 306 2.00 22.91 16.88
N GLU A 307 3.11 22.36 16.42
CA GLU A 307 3.74 21.21 17.09
C GLU A 307 4.35 21.61 18.45
N TRP A 308 4.89 22.82 18.56
CA TRP A 308 5.36 23.37 19.85
C TRP A 308 4.21 23.60 20.83
N LEU A 309 3.07 24.11 20.37
CA LEU A 309 1.87 24.28 21.20
C LEU A 309 1.28 22.94 21.67
N LYS A 310 1.22 21.93 20.80
CA LYS A 310 0.80 20.58 21.18
C LYS A 310 1.76 19.95 22.18
N PHE A 311 3.06 20.09 21.95
CA PHE A 311 4.09 19.55 22.83
C PHE A 311 4.05 20.17 24.23
N THR A 312 4.02 21.50 24.30
CA THR A 312 3.94 22.22 25.58
C THR A 312 2.61 21.96 26.29
N GLY A 313 1.49 21.86 25.55
CA GLY A 313 0.20 21.45 26.10
C GLY A 313 0.22 20.04 26.67
N ALA A 314 0.84 19.09 25.96
CA ALA A 314 0.98 17.71 26.43
C ALA A 314 1.80 17.64 27.73
N LEU A 315 2.95 18.34 27.79
CA LEU A 315 3.75 18.45 29.01
C LEU A 315 3.00 19.11 30.17
N ALA A 316 2.24 20.18 29.90
CA ALA A 316 1.47 20.89 30.92
C ALA A 316 0.28 20.07 31.45
N SER A 317 -0.21 19.10 30.67
CA SER A 317 -1.31 18.21 31.07
C SER A 317 -0.88 16.99 31.90
N LEU A 318 0.42 16.79 32.13
CA LEU A 318 0.94 15.69 32.94
C LEU A 318 0.61 15.94 34.42
N SER A 319 -0.31 15.15 34.99
CA SER A 319 -0.70 15.24 36.40
C SER A 319 -0.22 14.05 37.24
N GLU A 320 -0.13 12.86 36.65
CA GLU A 320 0.35 11.63 37.30
C GLU A 320 1.61 11.14 36.58
N ASP A 321 2.61 10.70 37.34
CA ASP A 321 3.91 10.22 36.86
C ASP A 321 4.61 11.13 35.82
N VAL A 322 4.79 12.40 36.18
CA VAL A 322 5.40 13.45 35.33
C VAL A 322 6.71 13.00 34.70
N ALA A 323 7.57 12.30 35.45
CA ALA A 323 8.87 11.83 34.96
C ALA A 323 8.73 10.82 33.80
N GLU A 324 7.82 9.85 33.90
CA GLU A 324 7.55 8.91 32.81
C GLU A 324 6.78 9.58 31.66
N GLY A 325 5.85 10.48 32.00
CA GLY A 325 5.09 11.28 31.04
C GLY A 325 5.97 12.14 30.13
N ILE A 326 7.05 12.72 30.66
CA ILE A 326 8.06 13.43 29.87
C ILE A 326 8.69 12.49 28.84
N ILE A 327 9.11 11.27 29.25
CA ILE A 327 9.72 10.29 28.35
C ILE A 327 8.73 9.91 27.23
N ARG A 328 7.48 9.61 27.59
CA ARG A 328 6.43 9.24 26.63
C ARG A 328 6.06 10.37 25.67
N THR A 329 6.17 11.62 26.11
CA THR A 329 5.90 12.79 25.27
C THR A 329 7.07 13.08 24.33
N MET A 330 8.32 12.87 24.78
CA MET A 330 9.52 13.11 23.97
C MET A 330 9.84 11.97 23.00
N ALA A 331 9.61 10.71 23.37
CA ALA A 331 10.02 9.56 22.58
C ALA A 331 9.45 9.54 21.14
N PRO A 332 8.17 9.89 20.90
CA PRO A 332 7.62 9.99 19.54
C PRO A 332 8.29 11.05 18.66
N LEU A 333 8.75 12.17 19.23
CA LEU A 333 9.40 13.26 18.47
C LEU A 333 10.71 12.82 17.81
N VAL A 334 11.41 11.87 18.44
CA VAL A 334 12.67 11.31 17.96
C VAL A 334 12.50 9.88 17.40
N GLU A 335 11.27 9.44 17.20
CA GLU A 335 10.92 8.07 16.79
C GLU A 335 11.58 6.98 17.67
N SER A 336 11.81 7.28 18.95
CA SER A 336 12.36 6.32 19.93
C SER A 336 11.25 5.43 20.48
N ARG A 337 11.60 4.17 20.77
CA ARG A 337 10.68 3.18 21.37
C ARG A 337 10.80 3.08 22.89
N ALA A 338 11.82 3.70 23.47
CA ALA A 338 12.14 3.59 24.88
C ALA A 338 12.99 4.79 25.35
N GLY A 339 13.07 5.03 26.66
CA GLY A 339 13.90 6.09 27.22
C GLY A 339 14.12 6.01 28.73
N LEU A 340 15.13 6.74 29.19
CA LEU A 340 15.49 6.92 30.60
C LEU A 340 15.52 8.42 30.90
N LEU A 341 14.93 8.84 32.01
CA LEU A 341 15.03 10.21 32.50
C LEU A 341 15.91 10.24 33.73
N TRP A 342 17.00 10.99 33.65
CA TRP A 342 17.91 11.24 34.77
C TRP A 342 17.75 12.67 35.25
N GLY A 343 17.79 12.87 36.57
CA GLY A 343 17.72 14.20 37.16
C GLY A 343 18.54 14.28 38.45
N GLY A 344 19.06 15.46 38.72
CA GLY A 344 19.87 15.73 39.90
C GLY A 344 19.94 17.23 40.17
N SER A 345 20.27 17.58 41.40
CA SER A 345 20.58 18.96 41.80
C SER A 345 22.06 19.25 41.58
N GLU A 346 22.42 20.54 41.47
CA GLU A 346 23.82 20.97 41.36
C GLU A 346 24.68 20.32 42.45
N GLY A 347 25.79 19.69 42.03
CA GLY A 347 26.74 19.03 42.92
C GLY A 347 26.37 17.61 43.38
N GLN A 348 25.22 17.05 42.96
CA GLN A 348 24.85 15.66 43.26
C GLN A 348 24.93 14.76 42.02
N PRO A 349 25.23 13.45 42.18
CA PRO A 349 25.16 12.51 41.07
C PRO A 349 23.72 12.43 40.54
N LEU A 350 23.58 12.38 39.21
CA LEU A 350 22.29 12.22 38.55
C LEU A 350 21.65 10.91 39.03
N ARG A 351 20.38 10.98 39.38
CA ARG A 351 19.56 9.82 39.76
C ARG A 351 18.59 9.50 38.64
N LEU A 352 18.35 8.22 38.40
CA LEU A 352 17.31 7.80 37.48
C LEU A 352 15.94 8.16 38.09
N LEU A 353 15.20 9.03 37.40
CA LEU A 353 13.87 9.49 37.81
C LEU A 353 12.76 8.59 37.25
N ALA A 354 12.91 8.14 36.01
CA ALA A 354 11.94 7.24 35.37
C ALA A 354 12.59 6.46 34.22
N HIS A 355 11.97 5.33 33.88
CA HIS A 355 12.28 4.55 32.69
C HIS A 355 10.98 4.18 31.97
N TRP A 356 11.01 4.13 30.65
CA TRP A 356 9.86 3.71 29.84
C TRP A 356 10.34 2.76 28.76
N GLU A 357 9.86 1.52 28.78
CA GLU A 357 10.23 0.41 27.87
C GLU A 357 11.75 0.15 27.73
N MET A 358 12.57 0.73 28.61
CA MET A 358 14.03 0.56 28.69
C MET A 358 14.39 -0.07 30.03
N SER A 359 15.32 -1.02 30.02
CA SER A 359 15.88 -1.62 31.22
C SER A 359 16.78 -0.63 31.96
N ILE A 360 16.72 -0.68 33.30
CA ILE A 360 17.54 0.16 34.18
C ILE A 360 19.01 -0.25 34.02
N PRO A 361 19.94 0.67 33.74
CA PRO A 361 21.37 0.36 33.71
C PRO A 361 21.84 -0.04 35.11
N GLU A 362 22.61 -1.13 35.20
CA GLU A 362 23.26 -1.58 36.45
C GLU A 362 24.34 -0.61 36.95
#